data_AF-A0A642V3C4-F1
#
_entry.id   AF-A0A642V3C4-F1
#
_cell.length_a   1.000
_cell.length_b   1.000
_cell.length_c   1.000
_cell.angle_alpha   90.00
_cell.angle_beta   90.00
_cell.angle_gamma   90.00
#
_symmetry.space_group_name_H-M   'P 1'
#
loop_
_entity.id
_entity.type
_entity.pdbx_description
1 polymer ?
#
loop_
_entity_poly.entity_id
_entity_poly.type
_entity_poly.pdbx_seq_one_letter_code
_entity_poly.pdbx_strand_id
1 'polypeptide(L)'
;MRSGGPVSIASKLNGKHPLETRLEKWEETQMDFKLEGLRRTYGAGEPIRRAMELEIVKATHNVPQALGGQTHNLHRHILENNEHSVDWEDVYPGENNFLDFHSEMEKKMGI
;
A
#
# COMPACT_ATOMS: atom_id res chain seq x y z
N MET A 1 33.02 -0.73 -25.84
CA MET A 1 32.27 -1.52 -26.85
C MET A 1 30.79 -1.22 -26.69
N ARG A 2 30.22 -0.49 -27.66
CA ARG A 2 28.79 -0.14 -27.70
C ARG A 2 28.05 -1.23 -28.47
N SER A 3 27.01 -1.83 -27.89
CA SER A 3 26.01 -2.62 -28.62
C SER A 3 24.74 -2.71 -27.79
N GLY A 4 23.87 -1.71 -27.95
CA GLY A 4 22.49 -1.75 -27.48
C GLY A 4 21.59 -1.51 -28.68
N GLY A 5 21.46 -2.52 -29.54
CA GLY A 5 20.52 -2.49 -30.67
C GLY A 5 19.06 -2.59 -30.19
N PRO A 6 18.08 -2.24 -31.05
CA PRO A 6 16.67 -2.32 -30.68
C PRO A 6 16.27 -3.78 -30.43
N VAL A 7 16.02 -4.11 -29.17
CA VAL A 7 15.44 -5.39 -28.75
C VAL A 7 14.02 -5.53 -29.33
N SER A 8 13.75 -6.68 -29.96
CA SER A 8 12.45 -6.99 -30.56
C SER A 8 11.32 -6.95 -29.52
N ILE A 9 10.17 -6.36 -29.89
CA ILE A 9 8.96 -6.38 -29.05
C ILE A 9 8.59 -7.83 -28.70
N ALA A 10 8.83 -8.77 -29.63
CA ALA A 10 8.61 -10.19 -29.40
C ALA A 10 9.48 -10.74 -28.26
N SER A 11 10.75 -10.34 -28.13
CA SER A 11 11.62 -10.82 -27.04
C SER A 11 11.31 -10.17 -25.69
N LYS A 12 10.60 -9.03 -25.66
CA LYS A 12 10.08 -8.43 -24.42
C LYS A 12 8.79 -9.11 -23.94
N LEU A 13 8.00 -9.66 -24.86
CA LEU A 13 6.75 -10.38 -24.59
C LEU A 13 6.98 -11.87 -24.31
N ASN A 14 8.04 -12.45 -24.88
CA ASN A 14 8.36 -13.87 -24.71
C ASN A 14 8.82 -14.13 -23.27
N GLY A 15 7.97 -14.78 -22.46
CA GLY A 15 8.27 -15.18 -21.08
C GLY A 15 7.53 -14.43 -19.98
N LYS A 16 6.68 -13.43 -20.30
CA LYS A 16 5.82 -12.77 -19.30
C LYS A 16 4.42 -13.36 -19.32
N HIS A 17 3.88 -13.66 -18.15
CA HIS A 17 2.51 -14.15 -18.07
C HIS A 17 1.55 -12.96 -18.31
N PRO A 18 0.50 -13.09 -19.14
CA PRO A 18 -0.39 -11.96 -19.47
C PRO A 18 -1.10 -11.36 -18.25
N LEU A 19 -1.24 -12.12 -17.16
CA LEU A 19 -1.83 -11.64 -15.90
C LEU A 19 -0.82 -11.12 -14.90
N GLU A 20 0.49 -11.31 -15.11
CA GLU A 20 1.54 -10.87 -14.17
C GLU A 20 1.43 -9.37 -13.91
N THR A 21 1.44 -8.57 -14.97
CA THR A 21 1.29 -7.12 -14.86
C THR A 21 -0.05 -6.69 -14.27
N ARG A 22 -1.11 -7.50 -14.44
CA ARG A 22 -2.43 -7.19 -13.87
C ARG A 22 -2.48 -7.49 -12.38
N LEU A 23 -1.87 -8.60 -11.95
CA LEU A 23 -1.77 -8.99 -10.56
C LEU A 23 -0.89 -7.99 -9.79
N GLU A 24 0.25 -7.60 -10.37
CA GLU A 24 1.14 -6.57 -9.80
C GLU A 24 0.41 -5.23 -9.57
N LYS A 25 -0.50 -4.86 -10.46
CA LYS A 25 -1.23 -3.57 -10.41
C LYS A 25 -2.64 -3.69 -9.86
N TRP A 26 -3.02 -4.83 -9.30
CA TRP A 26 -4.41 -5.09 -8.94
C TRP A 26 -4.94 -4.05 -7.96
N GLU A 27 -4.21 -3.80 -6.88
CA GLU A 27 -4.60 -2.85 -5.83
C GLU A 27 -4.65 -1.41 -6.34
N GLU A 28 -3.64 -0.98 -7.10
CA GLU A 28 -3.59 0.35 -7.71
C GLU A 28 -4.80 0.56 -8.64
N THR A 29 -5.11 -0.44 -9.48
CA THR A 29 -6.24 -0.38 -10.41
C THR A 29 -7.58 -0.32 -9.67
N GLN A 30 -7.72 -1.06 -8.56
CA GLN A 30 -8.93 -1.00 -7.72
C GLN A 30 -9.08 0.37 -7.07
N MET A 31 -7.99 0.94 -6.55
CA MET A 31 -7.99 2.28 -5.95
C MET A 31 -8.36 3.35 -6.98
N ASP A 32 -7.76 3.32 -8.17
CA ASP A 32 -8.05 4.26 -9.25
C ASP A 32 -9.52 4.20 -9.67
N PHE A 33 -10.07 2.99 -9.78
CA PHE A 33 -11.49 2.79 -10.08
C PHE A 33 -12.40 3.42 -9.00
N LYS A 34 -12.05 3.24 -7.71
CA LYS A 34 -12.79 3.86 -6.60
C LYS A 34 -12.71 5.39 -6.67
N LEU A 35 -11.52 5.96 -6.86
CA LEU A 35 -11.32 7.40 -6.98
C LEU A 35 -12.05 7.99 -8.19
N GLU A 36 -12.10 7.28 -9.31
CA GLU A 36 -12.89 7.67 -10.47
C GLU A 36 -14.40 7.67 -10.15
N GLY A 37 -14.89 6.67 -9.41
CA GLY A 37 -16.27 6.63 -8.93
C GLY A 37 -16.64 7.83 -8.06
N LEU A 38 -15.77 8.20 -7.12
CA LEU A 38 -15.93 9.40 -6.29
C LEU A 38 -15.91 10.67 -7.11
N ARG A 39 -15.00 10.76 -8.09
CA ARG A 39 -14.93 11.90 -8.99
C ARG A 39 -16.22 12.09 -9.78
N ARG A 40 -16.83 11.00 -10.24
CA ARG A 40 -18.08 11.04 -11.03
C ARG A 40 -19.30 11.39 -10.18
N THR A 41 -19.32 10.99 -8.92
CA THR A 41 -20.47 11.18 -8.01
C THR A 41 -20.41 12.50 -7.25
N TYR A 42 -19.23 12.89 -6.75
CA TYR A 42 -19.04 14.04 -5.87
C TYR A 42 -18.15 15.14 -6.47
N GLY A 43 -17.58 14.92 -7.65
CA GLY A 43 -16.72 15.87 -8.34
C GLY A 43 -15.23 15.70 -8.02
N ALA A 44 -14.40 16.54 -8.62
CA ALA A 44 -12.94 16.40 -8.56
C ALA A 44 -12.31 16.69 -7.18
N GLY A 45 -13.05 17.34 -6.28
CA GLY A 45 -12.55 17.65 -4.93
C GLY A 45 -12.43 16.42 -4.04
N GLU A 46 -13.31 15.44 -4.20
CA GLU A 46 -13.37 14.26 -3.32
C GLU A 46 -12.13 13.35 -3.44
N PRO A 47 -11.63 12.99 -4.64
CA PRO A 47 -10.37 12.25 -4.77
C PRO A 47 -9.17 12.99 -4.16
N ILE A 48 -9.10 14.32 -4.31
CA ILE A 48 -7.99 15.13 -3.79
C ILE A 48 -8.01 15.11 -2.27
N ARG A 49 -9.18 15.34 -1.68
CA ARG A 49 -9.37 15.27 -0.23
C ARG A 49 -8.97 13.89 0.30
N ARG A 50 -9.41 12.82 -0.36
CA ARG A 50 -9.09 11.45 0.05
C ARG A 50 -7.60 11.16 0.01
N ALA A 51 -6.89 11.64 -1.01
CA ALA A 51 -5.44 11.53 -1.09
C ALA A 51 -4.74 12.30 0.04
N MET A 52 -5.21 13.51 0.38
CA MET A 52 -4.67 14.29 1.51
C MET A 52 -4.92 13.60 2.85
N GLU A 53 -6.12 13.04 3.07
CA GLU A 53 -6.45 12.30 4.30
C GLU A 53 -5.56 11.06 4.45
N LEU A 54 -5.31 10.33 3.36
CA LEU A 54 -4.38 9.19 3.37
C LEU A 54 -2.95 9.61 3.73
N GLU A 55 -2.45 10.71 3.18
CA GLU A 55 -1.11 11.23 3.52
C GLU A 55 -1.02 11.68 4.99
N ILE A 56 -2.06 12.34 5.52
CA ILE A 56 -2.13 12.70 6.95
C ILE A 56 -2.10 11.44 7.82
N VAL A 57 -2.88 10.42 7.48
CA VAL A 57 -2.92 9.15 8.23
C VAL A 57 -1.57 8.45 8.19
N LYS A 58 -0.88 8.41 7.04
CA LYS A 58 0.48 7.87 6.93
C LYS A 58 1.47 8.62 7.81
N ALA A 59 1.41 9.95 7.84
CA ALA A 59 2.31 10.76 8.65
C ALA A 59 2.03 10.66 10.17
N THR A 60 0.77 10.49 10.55
CA THR A 60 0.34 10.57 11.96
C THR A 60 0.30 9.21 12.65
N HIS A 61 0.20 8.11 11.88
CA HIS A 61 0.07 6.79 12.46
C HIS A 61 1.32 6.38 13.25
N ASN A 62 1.11 6.08 14.53
CA ASN A 62 2.13 5.57 15.43
C ASN A 62 1.49 4.66 16.47
N VAL A 63 1.52 3.36 16.21
CA VAL A 63 1.21 2.34 17.21
C VAL A 63 2.49 1.55 17.41
N PRO A 64 3.16 1.69 18.56
CA PRO A 64 4.38 0.95 18.84
C PRO A 64 4.18 -0.55 18.73
N GLN A 65 5.20 -1.28 18.28
CA GLN A 65 5.11 -2.72 18.10
C GLN A 65 4.81 -3.45 19.43
N ALA A 66 5.30 -2.91 20.54
CA ALA A 66 5.00 -3.36 21.90
C ALA A 66 3.49 -3.28 22.27
N LEU A 67 2.73 -2.38 21.65
CA LEU A 67 1.29 -2.20 21.87
C LEU A 67 0.44 -2.90 20.80
N GLY A 68 1.03 -3.85 20.06
CA GLY A 68 0.36 -4.51 18.95
C GLY A 68 0.41 -3.70 17.67
N GLY A 69 1.50 -2.97 17.42
CA GLY A 69 1.73 -2.15 16.21
C GLY A 69 1.73 -2.90 14.88
N GLN A 70 1.56 -4.23 14.90
CA GLN A 70 1.22 -5.00 13.71
C GLN A 70 -0.26 -4.96 13.35
N THR A 71 -1.11 -4.41 14.22
CA THR A 71 -2.52 -4.23 13.90
C THR A 71 -2.66 -3.22 12.77
N HIS A 72 -3.35 -3.67 11.72
CA HIS A 72 -3.69 -2.89 10.54
C HIS A 72 -4.21 -1.49 10.93
N ASN A 73 -3.72 -0.45 10.22
CA ASN A 73 -4.11 0.93 10.49
C ASN A 73 -5.58 1.14 10.10
N LEU A 74 -6.48 1.00 11.07
CA LEU A 74 -7.94 1.11 10.86
C LEU A 74 -8.33 2.38 10.11
N HIS A 75 -7.69 3.52 10.41
CA HIS A 75 -7.98 4.78 9.72
C HIS A 75 -7.66 4.70 8.23
N ARG A 76 -6.55 4.06 7.87
CA ARG A 76 -6.19 3.80 6.48
C ARG A 76 -7.19 2.87 5.81
N HIS A 77 -7.57 1.78 6.46
CA HIS A 77 -8.53 0.81 5.92
C HIS A 77 -9.90 1.45 5.64
N ILE A 78 -10.37 2.35 6.51
CA ILE A 78 -11.61 3.11 6.29
C ILE A 78 -11.49 4.00 5.04
N LEU A 79 -10.37 4.71 4.88
CA LEU A 79 -10.17 5.61 3.74
C LEU A 79 -10.04 4.86 2.41
N GLU A 80 -9.44 3.66 2.44
CA GLU A 80 -9.32 2.77 1.29
C GLU A 80 -10.59 1.94 1.02
N ASN A 81 -11.59 2.01 1.93
CA ASN A 81 -12.79 1.17 1.93
C ASN A 81 -12.41 -0.32 1.77
N ASN A 82 -11.55 -0.77 2.68
CA ASN A 82 -11.01 -2.12 2.77
C ASN A 82 -11.03 -2.66 4.21
N GLU A 83 -12.10 -2.37 4.95
CA GLU A 83 -12.31 -2.77 6.34
C GLU A 83 -12.81 -4.21 6.51
N HIS A 84 -13.23 -4.84 5.42
CA HIS A 84 -13.82 -6.18 5.40
C HIS A 84 -12.88 -7.24 4.80
N SER A 85 -11.65 -6.87 4.41
CA SER A 85 -10.64 -7.85 4.00
C SER A 85 -9.98 -8.47 5.23
N VAL A 86 -9.62 -9.75 5.12
CA VAL A 86 -8.84 -10.46 6.13
C VAL A 86 -7.71 -11.15 5.40
N ASP A 87 -6.47 -10.83 5.79
CA ASP A 87 -5.28 -11.46 5.26
C ASP A 87 -4.83 -12.62 6.16
N TRP A 88 -3.89 -13.42 5.66
CA TRP A 88 -3.38 -14.56 6.41
C TRP A 88 -2.64 -14.11 7.69
N GLU A 89 -2.02 -12.93 7.66
CA GLU A 89 -1.27 -12.32 8.77
C GLU A 89 -2.20 -11.91 9.93
N ASP A 90 -3.46 -11.58 9.63
CA ASP A 90 -4.48 -11.27 10.63
C ASP A 90 -4.86 -12.49 11.48
N VAL A 91 -4.87 -13.68 10.86
CA VAL A 91 -5.31 -14.93 11.49
C VAL A 91 -4.13 -15.65 12.16
N TYR A 92 -2.97 -15.59 11.53
CA TYR A 92 -1.74 -16.22 12.00
C TYR A 92 -0.65 -15.16 12.17
N PRO A 93 -0.73 -14.37 13.26
CA PRO A 93 0.36 -13.46 13.58
C PRO A 93 1.62 -14.30 13.80
N GLY A 94 2.69 -13.97 13.09
CA GLY A 94 3.99 -14.63 13.25
C GLY A 94 4.56 -14.46 14.67
N GLU A 95 5.74 -15.03 14.91
CA GLU A 95 6.42 -14.81 16.19
C GLU A 95 6.87 -13.35 16.29
N ASN A 96 6.15 -12.58 17.10
CA ASN A 96 6.40 -11.16 17.28
C ASN A 96 7.60 -10.97 18.21
N ASN A 97 8.77 -10.79 17.61
CA ASN A 97 9.92 -10.25 18.32
C ASN A 97 9.56 -8.82 18.76
N PHE A 98 9.06 -8.68 19.98
CA PHE A 98 8.79 -7.38 20.59
C PHE A 98 10.11 -6.61 20.68
N LEU A 99 10.29 -5.63 19.80
CA LEU A 99 11.33 -4.62 19.96
C LEU A 99 11.00 -3.78 21.20
N ASP A 100 12.03 -3.40 21.96
CA ASP A 100 11.86 -2.44 23.05
C ASP A 100 11.34 -1.11 22.47
N PHE A 101 10.31 -0.56 23.11
CA PHE A 101 9.68 0.70 22.75
C PHE A 101 10.70 1.83 22.58
N HIS A 102 11.73 1.85 23.44
CA HIS A 102 12.78 2.87 23.40
C HIS A 102 13.60 2.78 22.11
N SER A 103 14.05 1.59 21.73
CA SER A 103 14.81 1.37 20.49
C SER A 103 13.98 1.65 19.23
N GLU A 104 12.67 1.39 19.27
CA GLU A 104 11.75 1.73 18.17
C GLU A 104 11.64 3.26 17.99
N MET A 105 11.51 4.00 19.09
CA MET A 105 11.43 5.45 19.09
C MET A 105 12.75 6.11 18.67
N GLU A 106 13.90 5.60 19.12
CA GLU A 106 15.25 6.06 18.74
C GLU A 106 15.45 5.97 17.22
N LYS A 107 15.21 4.80 16.64
CA LYS A 107 15.30 4.58 15.18
C LYS A 107 14.42 5.54 14.37
N LYS A 108 13.22 5.86 14.88
CA LYS A 108 12.28 6.76 14.20
C LYS A 108 12.69 8.23 14.30
N MET A 109 13.18 8.65 15.46
CA MET A 109 13.64 10.03 15.69
C MET A 109 15.04 10.29 15.14
N GLY A 110 15.74 9.25 14.68
CA GLY A 110 17.08 9.36 14.12
C GLY A 110 18.15 9.63 15.17
N ILE A 111 17.90 9.18 16.41
CA ILE A 111 18.80 9.24 17.56
C ILE A 111 19.41 7.85 17.74
#